data_AF-A0AAP5YDA8-F1
#
_entry.id   AF-A0AAP5YDA8-F1
#
_cell.length_a   1.000
_cell.length_b   1.000
_cell.length_c   1.000
_cell.angle_alpha   90.00
_cell.angle_beta   90.00
_cell.angle_gamma   90.00
#
_symmetry.space_group_name_H-M   'P 1'
#
loop_
_entity.id
_entity.type
_entity.pdbx_description
1 polymer ?
#
loop_
_entity_poly.entity_id
_entity_poly.type
_entity_poly.pdbx_seq_one_letter_code
_entity_poly.pdbx_strand_id
1 'polypeptide(L)'
;MIMFELGNQICVCLSENDISLEINNTLHHAIPVSSNEYAILSTIATYGSLNAPISQRVIERKITQHYKMALPENGFKNAVAALRKKFRKLTEDHVSPTRNIIENIHRTGYFIPFTMLHTHQSGIYQQKRINQHTKNSVRKALRICLRNKRIYTDIAWVLLVTTAIFFSVCYYAINSIVKHNYLDSALDIADSLSQMSCYADEDQLKGLFDNVKLVESSMMLDRFNIRCLVTPEAVVPVSQKAFNEWSDNSNYTTQSFDINNATILVRVKNINLQNNVESHISRFFLSGMKLYTNTGTSFEIGNTNGRYFHYQIKDTGYKEVYYISGPFKSIILLSLFFLV
;
A
#
# COMPACT_ATOMS: atom_id res chain seq x y z
N MET A 1 0.09 47.45 -26.58
CA MET A 1 1.18 47.92 -27.46
C MET A 1 2.34 46.93 -27.35
N ILE A 2 2.82 46.41 -28.48
CA ILE A 2 3.97 45.49 -28.52
C ILE A 2 5.16 46.28 -29.06
N MET A 3 6.30 46.26 -28.36
CA MET A 3 7.50 47.01 -28.75
C MET A 3 8.62 46.04 -29.13
N PHE A 4 9.21 46.26 -30.30
CA PHE A 4 10.36 45.51 -30.83
C PHE A 4 11.59 46.42 -30.83
N GLU A 5 12.64 46.03 -30.13
CA GLU A 5 13.90 46.78 -30.12
C GLU A 5 14.77 46.36 -31.32
N LEU A 6 15.19 47.34 -32.13
CA LEU A 6 16.00 47.12 -33.33
C LEU A 6 17.50 47.37 -33.11
N GLY A 7 17.85 48.01 -31.98
CA GLY A 7 19.19 48.48 -31.61
C GLY A 7 19.29 50.01 -31.62
N ASN A 8 20.28 50.57 -30.90
CA ASN A 8 20.57 52.01 -30.84
C ASN A 8 19.35 52.92 -30.58
N GLN A 9 18.51 52.60 -29.59
CA GLN A 9 17.33 53.39 -29.18
C GLN A 9 16.23 53.52 -30.25
N ILE A 10 16.23 52.63 -31.25
CA ILE A 10 15.19 52.50 -32.27
C ILE A 10 14.23 51.37 -31.89
N CYS A 11 12.96 51.71 -31.74
CA CYS A 11 11.88 50.80 -31.40
C CYS A 11 10.81 50.82 -32.49
N VAL A 12 10.26 49.64 -32.83
CA VAL A 12 9.03 49.55 -33.62
C VAL A 12 7.90 49.14 -32.70
N CYS A 13 6.88 50.00 -32.65
CA CYS A 13 5.71 49.82 -31.81
C CYS A 13 4.53 49.37 -32.66
N LEU A 14 3.83 48.35 -32.19
CA LEU A 14 2.60 47.85 -32.79
C LEU A 14 1.42 48.20 -31.91
N SER A 15 0.48 48.96 -32.47
CA SER A 15 -0.84 49.21 -31.93
C SER A 15 -1.90 48.48 -32.79
N GLU A 16 -3.16 48.51 -32.36
CA GLU A 16 -4.26 47.87 -33.10
C GLU A 16 -4.49 48.49 -34.48
N ASN A 17 -4.12 49.76 -34.66
CA ASN A 17 -4.43 50.56 -35.86
C ASN A 17 -3.20 50.94 -36.68
N ASP A 18 -2.01 50.94 -36.08
CA ASP A 18 -0.78 51.36 -36.74
C ASP A 18 0.46 50.59 -36.26
N ILE A 19 1.48 50.63 -37.12
CA ILE A 19 2.85 50.26 -36.80
C ILE A 19 3.68 51.52 -36.90
N SER A 20 4.34 51.88 -35.81
CA SER A 20 5.10 53.13 -35.67
C SER A 20 6.58 52.86 -35.41
N LEU A 21 7.41 53.78 -35.88
CA LEU A 21 8.82 53.87 -35.55
C LEU A 21 9.00 54.94 -34.47
N GLU A 22 9.53 54.52 -33.33
CA GLU A 22 9.97 55.39 -32.26
C GLU A 22 11.50 55.39 -32.21
N ILE A 23 12.10 56.58 -32.23
CA ILE A 23 13.53 56.77 -32.03
C ILE A 23 13.65 57.69 -30.81
N ASN A 24 14.45 57.30 -29.82
CA ASN A 24 14.65 58.07 -28.58
C ASN A 24 13.32 58.45 -27.88
N ASN A 25 12.35 57.53 -27.86
CA ASN A 25 11.00 57.72 -27.31
C ASN A 25 10.17 58.84 -27.98
N THR A 26 10.56 59.28 -29.18
CA THR A 26 9.76 60.18 -30.01
C THR A 26 9.21 59.43 -31.22
N LEU A 27 7.93 59.66 -31.53
CA LEU A 27 7.26 59.03 -32.66
C LEU A 27 7.67 59.74 -33.97
N HIS A 28 8.35 59.01 -34.86
CA HIS A 28 8.83 59.55 -36.12
C HIS A 28 7.87 59.32 -37.27
N HIS A 29 7.39 58.09 -37.43
CA HIS A 29 6.53 57.72 -38.54
C HIS A 29 5.59 56.60 -38.14
N ALA A 30 4.32 56.69 -38.54
CA ALA A 30 3.32 55.65 -38.34
C ALA A 30 2.70 55.24 -39.67
N ILE A 31 2.43 53.96 -39.85
CA ILE A 31 1.74 53.42 -41.03
C ILE A 31 0.53 52.61 -40.53
N PRO A 32 -0.66 52.79 -41.13
CA PRO A 32 -1.84 52.05 -40.72
C PRO A 32 -1.71 50.55 -40.97
N VAL A 33 -2.23 49.77 -40.02
CA VAL A 33 -2.22 48.31 -40.01
C VAL A 33 -3.66 47.81 -40.00
N SER A 34 -3.95 46.80 -40.82
CA SER A 34 -5.26 46.15 -40.83
C SER A 34 -5.41 45.19 -39.65
N SER A 35 -6.64 44.90 -39.22
CA SER A 35 -6.89 43.97 -38.11
C SER A 35 -6.28 42.57 -38.33
N ASN A 36 -6.21 42.12 -39.59
CA ASN A 36 -5.53 40.87 -39.98
C ASN A 36 -4.02 40.92 -39.74
N GLU A 37 -3.39 42.01 -40.18
CA GLU A 37 -1.94 42.22 -40.01
C GLU A 37 -1.57 42.36 -38.53
N TYR A 38 -2.39 43.08 -37.75
CA TYR A 38 -2.22 43.19 -36.30
C TYR A 38 -2.32 41.82 -35.63
N ALA A 39 -3.38 41.06 -35.90
CA ALA A 39 -3.59 39.74 -35.29
C ALA A 39 -2.49 38.74 -35.63
N ILE A 40 -1.95 38.77 -36.85
CA ILE A 40 -0.84 37.92 -37.27
C ILE A 40 0.44 38.31 -36.53
N LEU A 41 0.81 39.60 -36.57
CA LEU A 41 2.05 40.06 -35.97
C LEU A 41 2.03 39.92 -34.44
N SER A 42 0.91 40.20 -33.78
CA SER A 42 0.74 40.02 -32.34
C SER A 42 0.83 38.55 -31.91
N THR A 43 0.27 37.63 -32.72
CA THR A 43 0.31 36.20 -32.42
C THR A 43 1.71 35.63 -32.61
N ILE A 44 2.43 36.04 -33.67
CA ILE A 44 3.83 35.62 -33.86
C ILE A 44 4.71 36.23 -32.76
N ALA A 45 4.50 37.49 -32.38
CA ALA A 45 5.23 38.12 -31.29
C ALA A 45 5.02 37.37 -29.96
N THR A 46 3.80 36.97 -29.65
CA THR A 46 3.50 36.32 -28.36
C THR A 46 4.05 34.89 -28.27
N TYR A 47 4.17 34.18 -29.40
CA TYR A 47 4.40 32.73 -29.37
C TYR A 47 5.54 32.22 -30.26
N GLY A 48 6.08 33.05 -31.16
CA GLY A 48 7.16 32.70 -32.07
C GLY A 48 8.47 33.35 -31.65
N SER A 49 9.47 32.54 -31.35
CA SER A 49 10.84 32.99 -31.08
C SER A 49 11.83 32.23 -31.96
N LEU A 50 13.08 32.71 -32.06
CA LEU A 50 14.13 32.03 -32.83
C LEU A 50 14.29 30.55 -32.43
N ASN A 51 14.20 30.24 -31.13
CA ASN A 51 14.35 28.89 -30.60
C ASN A 51 13.07 28.05 -30.71
N ALA A 52 11.93 28.69 -30.96
CA ALA A 52 10.62 28.04 -31.06
C ALA A 52 9.76 28.74 -32.13
N PRO A 53 10.03 28.52 -33.42
CA PRO A 53 9.24 29.08 -34.51
C PRO A 53 7.82 28.49 -34.50
N ILE A 54 6.83 29.30 -34.86
CA ILE A 54 5.41 28.90 -34.85
C ILE A 54 4.93 28.61 -36.27
N SER A 55 4.28 27.45 -36.47
CA SER A 55 3.78 27.04 -37.78
C SER A 55 2.51 27.80 -38.18
N GLN A 56 2.30 28.00 -39.49
CA GLN A 56 1.15 28.74 -40.03
C GLN A 56 -0.19 28.22 -39.48
N ARG A 57 -0.38 26.89 -39.47
CA ARG A 57 -1.61 26.25 -38.96
C ARG A 57 -1.90 26.61 -37.50
N VAL A 58 -0.85 26.71 -36.68
CA VAL A 58 -1.00 27.06 -35.25
C VAL A 58 -1.32 28.54 -35.10
N ILE A 59 -0.72 29.41 -35.93
CA ILE A 59 -1.04 30.85 -35.94
C ILE A 59 -2.50 31.07 -36.31
N GLU A 60 -2.97 30.49 -37.42
CA GLU A 60 -4.36 30.59 -37.88
C GLU A 60 -5.35 30.11 -36.82
N ARG A 61 -5.09 28.95 -36.21
CA ARG A 61 -5.91 28.41 -35.12
C ARG A 61 -5.99 29.37 -33.93
N LYS A 62 -4.86 29.97 -33.53
CA LYS A 62 -4.81 30.92 -32.41
C LYS A 62 -5.54 32.23 -32.75
N ILE A 63 -5.45 32.70 -33.99
CA ILE A 63 -6.17 33.89 -34.44
C ILE A 63 -7.69 33.65 -34.36
N THR A 64 -8.16 32.51 -34.84
CA THR A 64 -9.59 32.15 -34.74
C THR A 64 -10.05 32.03 -33.29
N GLN A 65 -9.21 31.52 -32.39
CA GLN A 65 -9.54 31.38 -30.98
C GLN A 65 -9.57 32.72 -30.22
N HIS A 66 -8.59 33.60 -30.46
CA HIS A 66 -8.42 34.83 -29.67
C HIS A 66 -9.12 36.05 -30.28
N TYR A 67 -9.10 36.18 -31.60
CA TYR A 67 -9.67 37.33 -32.31
C TYR A 67 -11.02 37.01 -32.95
N LYS A 68 -11.51 35.76 -32.84
CA LYS A 68 -12.76 35.28 -33.46
C LYS A 68 -12.85 35.60 -34.96
N MET A 69 -11.71 35.59 -35.63
CA MET A 69 -11.56 35.97 -37.02
C MET A 69 -11.07 34.78 -37.86
N ALA A 70 -11.59 34.65 -39.08
CA ALA A 70 -11.08 33.73 -40.09
C ALA A 70 -10.26 34.51 -41.12
N LEU A 71 -9.05 34.04 -41.39
CA LEU A 71 -8.21 34.64 -42.44
C LEU A 71 -8.73 34.18 -43.82
N PRO A 72 -8.78 35.07 -44.82
CA PRO A 72 -9.14 34.69 -46.18
C PRO A 72 -8.08 33.75 -46.79
N GLU A 73 -8.43 33.05 -47.86
CA GLU A 73 -7.51 32.17 -48.58
C GLU A 73 -6.27 32.95 -49.04
N ASN A 74 -5.07 32.42 -48.77
CA ASN A 74 -3.77 33.11 -48.93
C ASN A 74 -3.59 34.41 -48.12
N GLY A 75 -4.56 34.79 -47.28
CA GLY A 75 -4.54 36.01 -46.45
C GLY A 75 -3.35 36.08 -45.51
N PHE A 76 -2.91 34.94 -44.98
CA PHE A 76 -1.72 34.87 -44.12
C PHE A 76 -0.44 35.30 -44.86
N LYS A 77 -0.18 34.75 -46.05
CA LYS A 77 1.03 35.08 -46.84
C LYS A 77 1.00 36.54 -47.29
N ASN A 78 -0.17 37.02 -47.71
CA ASN A 78 -0.36 38.41 -48.14
C ASN A 78 -0.14 39.40 -47.00
N ALA A 79 -0.68 39.12 -45.81
CA ALA A 79 -0.47 39.96 -44.63
C ALA A 79 0.98 39.95 -44.16
N VAL A 80 1.67 38.81 -44.18
CA VAL A 80 3.11 38.75 -43.84
C VAL A 80 3.94 39.54 -44.86
N ALA A 81 3.64 39.44 -46.15
CA ALA A 81 4.33 40.23 -47.18
C ALA A 81 4.08 41.74 -47.03
N ALA A 82 2.83 42.13 -46.75
CA ALA A 82 2.44 43.50 -46.51
C ALA A 82 3.13 44.09 -45.26
N LEU A 83 3.16 43.34 -44.15
CA LEU A 83 3.88 43.71 -42.93
C LEU A 83 5.37 43.90 -43.18
N ARG A 84 6.01 43.00 -43.94
CA ARG A 84 7.43 43.15 -44.32
C ARG A 84 7.66 44.40 -45.17
N LYS A 85 6.78 44.69 -46.12
CA LYS A 85 6.86 45.90 -46.94
C LYS A 85 6.67 47.17 -46.12
N LYS A 86 5.68 47.21 -45.21
CA LYS A 86 5.42 48.34 -44.32
C LYS A 86 6.59 48.57 -43.37
N PHE A 87 7.15 47.50 -42.79
CA PHE A 87 8.33 47.58 -41.95
C PHE A 87 9.54 48.14 -42.72
N ARG A 88 9.84 47.63 -43.92
CA ARG A 88 10.94 48.16 -44.74
C ARG A 88 10.78 49.64 -45.05
N LYS A 89 9.55 50.09 -45.35
CA LYS A 89 9.24 51.51 -45.57
C LYS A 89 9.45 52.36 -44.31
N LEU A 90 9.14 51.82 -43.13
CA LEU A 90 9.37 52.51 -41.86
C LEU A 90 10.85 52.61 -41.50
N THR A 91 11.66 51.62 -41.89
CA THR A 91 13.05 51.51 -41.44
C THR A 91 14.07 51.79 -42.53
N GLU A 92 13.65 52.30 -43.70
CA GLU A 92 14.48 52.49 -44.91
C GLU A 92 15.74 53.32 -44.62
N ASP A 93 15.61 54.36 -43.81
CA ASP A 93 16.70 55.28 -43.46
C ASP A 93 17.53 54.84 -42.23
N HIS A 94 17.12 53.78 -41.54
CA HIS A 94 17.58 53.51 -40.18
C HIS A 94 18.04 52.06 -39.92
N VAL A 95 17.67 51.10 -40.77
CA VAL A 95 18.03 49.68 -40.61
C VAL A 95 18.50 49.11 -41.95
N SER A 96 19.49 48.22 -41.91
CA SER A 96 19.98 47.55 -43.12
C SER A 96 18.84 46.84 -43.88
N PRO A 97 18.80 46.90 -45.23
CA PRO A 97 17.69 46.41 -46.04
C PRO A 97 17.45 44.89 -45.97
N THR A 98 18.37 44.15 -45.34
CA THR A 98 18.34 42.69 -45.22
C THR A 98 17.49 42.16 -44.06
N ARG A 99 17.17 42.99 -43.05
CA ARG A 99 16.42 42.55 -41.86
C ARG A 99 14.91 42.73 -42.05
N ASN A 100 14.12 41.75 -41.65
CA ASN A 100 12.66 41.79 -41.73
C ASN A 100 12.02 41.59 -40.34
N ILE A 101 10.86 42.19 -40.10
CA ILE A 101 10.09 42.02 -38.85
C ILE A 101 9.63 40.60 -38.58
N ILE A 102 9.39 39.82 -39.64
CA ILE A 102 9.03 38.40 -39.54
C ILE A 102 9.99 37.60 -40.41
N GLU A 103 10.69 36.66 -39.81
CA GLU A 103 11.54 35.69 -40.49
C GLU A 103 10.87 34.31 -40.53
N ASN A 104 11.36 33.47 -41.44
CA ASN A 104 10.84 32.13 -41.66
C ASN A 104 11.99 31.13 -41.66
N ILE A 105 11.80 30.01 -40.96
CA ILE A 105 12.63 28.81 -41.09
C ILE A 105 11.87 27.82 -41.96
N HIS A 106 12.48 27.42 -43.08
CA HIS A 106 11.88 26.52 -44.05
C HIS A 106 11.39 25.23 -43.36
N ARG A 107 10.13 24.85 -43.63
CA ARG A 107 9.38 23.72 -43.04
C ARG A 107 9.10 23.78 -41.53
N THR A 108 9.60 24.77 -40.81
CA THR A 108 9.40 24.86 -39.34
C THR A 108 8.36 25.91 -38.95
N GLY A 109 8.48 27.14 -39.46
CA GLY A 109 7.52 28.20 -39.13
C GLY A 109 8.06 29.62 -39.22
N TYR A 110 7.34 30.54 -38.59
CA TYR A 110 7.61 31.97 -38.56
C TYR A 110 8.03 32.42 -37.15
N PHE A 111 8.90 33.41 -37.06
CA PHE A 111 9.35 33.99 -35.80
C PHE A 111 9.73 35.47 -35.99
N ILE A 112 9.87 36.20 -34.88
CA ILE A 112 10.35 37.58 -34.87
C ILE A 112 11.81 37.57 -34.39
N PRO A 113 12.77 38.13 -35.16
CA PRO A 113 14.19 38.10 -34.81
C PRO A 113 14.59 39.16 -33.76
N PHE A 114 13.67 40.05 -33.38
CA PHE A 114 13.93 41.19 -32.49
C PHE A 114 13.54 40.91 -31.03
N THR A 115 14.27 41.52 -30.11
CA THR A 115 13.99 41.44 -28.66
C THR A 115 12.76 42.25 -28.30
N MET A 116 11.82 41.62 -27.60
CA MET A 116 10.60 42.27 -27.10
C MET A 116 10.79 42.75 -25.66
N LEU A 117 10.53 44.04 -25.42
CA LEU A 117 10.78 44.72 -24.14
C LEU A 117 9.79 44.37 -22.99
N HIS A 118 8.75 43.55 -23.23
CA HIS A 118 7.67 43.29 -22.24
C HIS A 118 7.38 41.82 -21.90
N THR A 119 8.30 40.90 -22.16
CA THR A 119 8.06 39.45 -21.89
C THR A 119 8.12 39.04 -20.41
N HIS A 120 8.66 39.87 -19.50
CA HIS A 120 8.94 39.46 -18.12
C HIS A 120 7.71 39.24 -17.20
N GLN A 121 6.54 39.80 -17.54
CA GLN A 121 5.31 39.61 -16.73
C GLN A 121 4.54 38.33 -17.08
N SER A 122 4.79 37.74 -18.26
CA SER A 122 4.04 36.57 -18.76
C SER A 122 4.45 35.26 -18.10
N GLY A 123 5.75 35.08 -17.80
CA GLY A 123 6.27 33.88 -17.14
C GLY A 123 5.77 33.71 -15.70
N ILE A 124 5.72 34.80 -14.92
CA ILE A 124 5.23 34.79 -13.54
C ILE A 124 3.72 34.49 -13.50
N TYR A 125 2.94 35.06 -14.43
CA TYR A 125 1.50 34.77 -14.54
C TYR A 125 1.23 33.33 -15.00
N GLN A 126 2.03 32.79 -15.93
CA GLN A 126 1.93 31.39 -16.35
C GLN A 126 2.33 30.44 -15.22
N GLN A 127 3.39 30.74 -14.46
CA GLN A 127 3.79 29.94 -13.30
C GLN A 127 2.73 29.96 -12.20
N LYS A 128 2.09 31.11 -11.95
CA LYS A 128 0.98 31.25 -11.00
C LYS A 128 -0.25 30.46 -11.45
N ARG A 129 -0.55 30.45 -12.76
CA ARG A 129 -1.66 29.69 -13.35
C ARG A 129 -1.39 28.18 -13.35
N ILE A 130 -0.16 27.75 -13.65
CA ILE A 130 0.28 26.35 -13.53
C ILE A 130 0.14 25.92 -12.07
N ASN A 131 0.71 26.66 -11.12
CA ASN A 131 0.64 26.32 -9.70
C ASN A 131 -0.80 26.28 -9.15
N GLN A 132 -1.68 27.18 -9.62
CA GLN A 132 -3.12 27.13 -9.31
C GLN A 132 -3.80 25.91 -9.93
N HIS A 133 -3.50 25.54 -11.18
CA HIS A 133 -4.05 24.34 -11.82
C HIS A 133 -3.53 23.05 -11.19
N THR A 134 -2.25 22.98 -10.81
CA THR A 134 -1.66 21.81 -10.14
C THR A 134 -2.25 21.63 -8.74
N LYS A 135 -2.34 22.70 -7.93
CA LYS A 135 -2.99 22.65 -6.62
C LYS A 135 -4.47 22.26 -6.72
N ASN A 136 -5.21 22.80 -7.69
CA ASN A 136 -6.61 22.43 -7.91
C ASN A 136 -6.79 21.00 -8.46
N SER A 137 -5.84 20.50 -9.25
CA SER A 137 -5.88 19.13 -9.78
C SER A 137 -5.59 18.10 -8.70
N VAL A 138 -4.60 18.35 -7.82
CA VAL A 138 -4.35 17.51 -6.64
C VAL A 138 -5.55 17.54 -5.69
N ARG A 139 -6.13 18.73 -5.43
CA ARG A 139 -7.36 18.83 -4.62
C ARG A 139 -8.55 18.10 -5.24
N LYS A 140 -8.69 18.15 -6.57
CA LYS A 140 -9.73 17.41 -7.29
C LYS A 140 -9.47 15.91 -7.28
N ALA A 141 -8.24 15.45 -7.48
CA ALA A 141 -7.87 14.04 -7.40
C ALA A 141 -8.10 13.49 -5.98
N LEU A 142 -7.68 14.21 -4.94
CA LEU A 142 -7.94 13.87 -3.55
C LEU A 142 -9.45 13.84 -3.26
N ARG A 143 -10.20 14.81 -3.78
CA ARG A 143 -11.67 14.87 -3.64
C ARG A 143 -12.38 13.76 -4.43
N ILE A 144 -11.88 13.33 -5.59
CA ILE A 144 -12.42 12.21 -6.37
C ILE A 144 -12.13 10.89 -5.65
N CYS A 145 -10.92 10.71 -5.13
CA CYS A 145 -10.54 9.55 -4.33
C CYS A 145 -11.42 9.46 -3.06
N LEU A 146 -11.59 10.57 -2.33
CA LEU A 146 -12.46 10.65 -1.14
C LEU A 146 -13.96 10.54 -1.44
N ARG A 147 -14.41 10.85 -2.67
CA ARG A 147 -15.84 10.83 -3.05
C ARG A 147 -16.28 9.49 -3.62
N ASN A 148 -15.35 8.65 -4.08
CA ASN A 148 -15.69 7.34 -4.60
C ASN A 148 -15.90 6.34 -3.46
N LYS A 149 -17.12 6.35 -2.89
CA LYS A 149 -17.52 5.43 -1.80
C LYS A 149 -17.26 3.96 -2.14
N ARG A 150 -17.27 3.60 -3.42
CA ARG A 150 -17.03 2.23 -3.90
C ARG A 150 -15.64 1.69 -3.54
N ILE A 151 -14.60 2.53 -3.63
CA ILE A 151 -13.24 2.12 -3.27
C ILE A 151 -13.14 1.83 -1.76
N TYR A 152 -13.78 2.66 -0.94
CA TYR A 152 -13.81 2.45 0.51
C TYR A 152 -14.64 1.22 0.90
N THR A 153 -15.75 0.96 0.21
CA THR A 153 -16.54 -0.27 0.47
C THR A 153 -15.78 -1.51 0.05
N ASP A 154 -15.06 -1.48 -1.08
CA ASP A 154 -14.30 -2.63 -1.56
C ASP A 154 -13.11 -2.93 -0.65
N ILE A 155 -12.35 -1.90 -0.24
CA ILE A 155 -11.27 -2.04 0.76
C ILE A 155 -11.82 -2.56 2.10
N ALA A 156 -12.96 -2.02 2.56
CA ALA A 156 -13.58 -2.47 3.79
C ALA A 156 -14.03 -3.94 3.70
N TRP A 157 -14.58 -4.37 2.56
CA TRP A 157 -14.95 -5.77 2.32
C TRP A 157 -13.75 -6.70 2.35
N VAL A 158 -12.66 -6.33 1.67
CA VAL A 158 -11.41 -7.12 1.71
C VAL A 158 -10.87 -7.21 3.14
N LEU A 159 -10.87 -6.10 3.88
CA LEU A 159 -10.44 -6.08 5.28
C LEU A 159 -11.32 -6.97 6.17
N LEU A 160 -12.64 -6.97 5.95
CA LEU A 160 -13.59 -7.78 6.71
C LEU A 160 -13.40 -9.27 6.42
N VAL A 161 -13.30 -9.65 5.15
CA VAL A 161 -13.07 -11.04 4.73
C VAL A 161 -11.74 -11.57 5.27
N THR A 162 -10.67 -10.80 5.15
CA THR A 162 -9.33 -11.18 5.64
C THR A 162 -9.30 -11.30 7.16
N THR A 163 -10.01 -10.44 7.88
CA THR A 163 -10.20 -10.54 9.34
C THR A 163 -10.95 -11.83 9.71
N ALA A 164 -12.03 -12.16 8.99
CA ALA A 164 -12.80 -13.38 9.23
C ALA A 164 -11.97 -14.64 8.97
N ILE A 165 -11.21 -14.67 7.88
CA ILE A 165 -10.28 -15.77 7.55
C ILE A 165 -9.22 -15.91 8.64
N PHE A 166 -8.60 -14.80 9.06
CA PHE A 166 -7.57 -14.79 10.10
C PHE A 166 -8.09 -15.44 11.39
N PHE A 167 -9.27 -15.01 11.88
CA PHE A 167 -9.85 -15.59 13.08
C PHE A 167 -10.28 -17.05 12.90
N SER A 168 -10.77 -17.42 11.71
CA SER A 168 -11.15 -18.80 11.41
C SER A 168 -9.94 -19.74 11.43
N VAL A 169 -8.81 -19.32 10.85
CA VAL A 169 -7.54 -20.08 10.88
C VAL A 169 -7.03 -20.22 12.31
N CYS A 170 -7.02 -19.12 13.08
CA CYS A 170 -6.64 -19.16 14.49
C CYS A 170 -7.52 -20.13 15.29
N TYR A 171 -8.85 -20.07 15.11
CA TYR A 171 -9.79 -20.96 15.79
C TYR A 171 -9.59 -22.43 15.39
N TYR A 172 -9.47 -22.72 14.09
CA TYR A 172 -9.25 -24.08 13.60
C TYR A 172 -7.95 -24.66 14.15
N ALA A 173 -6.87 -23.88 14.12
CA ALA A 173 -5.57 -24.34 14.56
C ALA A 173 -5.53 -24.56 16.08
N ILE A 174 -6.17 -23.68 16.86
CA ILE A 174 -6.40 -23.88 18.30
C ILE A 174 -7.11 -25.22 18.56
N ASN A 175 -8.23 -25.45 17.89
CA ASN A 175 -9.04 -26.64 18.09
C ASN A 175 -8.30 -27.91 17.64
N SER A 176 -7.60 -27.87 16.51
CA SER A 176 -6.85 -29.03 16.00
C SER A 176 -5.66 -29.40 16.87
N ILE A 177 -4.89 -28.42 17.36
CA ILE A 177 -3.62 -28.69 18.05
C ILE A 177 -3.84 -29.09 19.51
N VAL A 178 -4.76 -28.41 20.19
CA VAL A 178 -4.92 -28.59 21.63
C VAL A 178 -6.02 -29.58 21.95
N LYS A 179 -7.16 -29.50 21.24
CA LYS A 179 -8.26 -30.43 21.47
C LYS A 179 -7.95 -31.80 20.89
N HIS A 180 -7.76 -31.89 19.58
CA HIS A 180 -7.61 -33.19 18.93
C HIS A 180 -6.27 -33.88 19.20
N ASN A 181 -5.15 -33.16 19.10
CA ASN A 181 -3.84 -33.83 19.24
C ASN A 181 -3.44 -34.08 20.71
N TYR A 182 -3.78 -33.17 21.64
CA TYR A 182 -3.37 -33.27 23.03
C TYR A 182 -4.48 -33.83 23.94
N LEU A 183 -5.63 -33.16 24.02
CA LEU A 183 -6.69 -33.53 24.98
C LEU A 183 -7.38 -34.84 24.62
N ASP A 184 -7.81 -35.01 23.38
CA ASP A 184 -8.53 -36.21 22.94
C ASP A 184 -7.61 -37.44 23.06
N SER A 185 -6.36 -37.33 22.59
CA SER A 185 -5.35 -38.39 22.78
C SER A 185 -5.10 -38.74 24.25
N ALA A 186 -5.03 -37.74 25.14
CA ALA A 186 -4.81 -37.97 26.57
C ALA A 186 -6.05 -38.59 27.23
N LEU A 187 -7.24 -38.17 26.82
CA LEU A 187 -8.51 -38.74 27.27
C LEU A 187 -8.68 -40.18 26.80
N ASP A 188 -8.37 -40.50 25.55
CA ASP A 188 -8.48 -41.84 24.97
C ASP A 188 -7.55 -42.83 25.69
N ILE A 189 -6.30 -42.42 25.99
CA ILE A 189 -5.38 -43.20 26.82
C ILE A 189 -5.95 -43.37 28.23
N ALA A 190 -6.45 -42.29 28.84
CA ALA A 190 -7.00 -42.36 30.19
C ALA A 190 -8.23 -43.28 30.25
N ASP A 191 -9.14 -43.20 29.30
CA ASP A 191 -10.31 -44.09 29.27
C ASP A 191 -9.88 -45.55 29.09
N SER A 192 -8.96 -45.82 28.16
CA SER A 192 -8.44 -47.17 27.92
C SER A 192 -7.71 -47.75 29.13
N LEU A 193 -6.85 -46.96 29.78
CA LEU A 193 -6.14 -47.37 30.99
C LEU A 193 -7.10 -47.57 32.16
N SER A 194 -8.17 -46.77 32.29
CA SER A 194 -9.13 -46.87 33.39
C SER A 194 -9.91 -48.18 33.41
N GLN A 195 -10.01 -48.84 32.25
CA GLN A 195 -10.67 -50.14 32.10
C GLN A 195 -9.73 -51.31 32.46
N MET A 196 -8.41 -51.05 32.55
CA MET A 196 -7.37 -52.03 32.84
C MET A 196 -6.84 -51.87 34.27
N SER A 197 -6.15 -52.91 34.77
CA SER A 197 -5.47 -52.85 36.06
C SER A 197 -3.96 -52.72 35.87
N CYS A 198 -3.25 -52.30 36.92
CA CYS A 198 -1.78 -52.24 36.91
C CYS A 198 -1.10 -53.61 36.69
N TYR A 199 -1.85 -54.70 36.83
CA TYR A 199 -1.40 -56.08 36.61
C TYR A 199 -2.00 -56.70 35.35
N ALA A 200 -2.62 -55.89 34.48
CA ALA A 200 -3.02 -56.34 33.16
C ALA A 200 -1.79 -56.73 32.32
N ASP A 201 -2.03 -57.38 31.20
CA ASP A 201 -0.98 -57.83 30.30
C ASP A 201 -0.09 -56.64 29.86
N GLU A 202 1.22 -56.81 30.04
CA GLU A 202 2.18 -55.72 29.86
C GLU A 202 2.21 -55.24 28.41
N ASP A 203 2.10 -56.17 27.45
CA ASP A 203 2.07 -55.84 26.02
C ASP A 203 0.81 -55.07 25.62
N GLN A 204 -0.34 -55.36 26.24
CA GLN A 204 -1.58 -54.62 26.00
C GLN A 204 -1.48 -53.18 26.51
N LEU A 205 -0.92 -52.99 27.70
CA LEU A 205 -0.73 -51.66 28.30
C LEU A 205 0.28 -50.81 27.51
N LYS A 206 1.36 -51.42 27.02
CA LYS A 206 2.33 -50.76 26.13
C LYS A 206 1.71 -50.36 24.79
N GLY A 207 0.92 -51.26 24.21
CA GLY A 207 0.26 -51.05 22.92
C GLY A 207 -0.70 -49.84 22.88
N LEU A 208 -1.16 -49.36 24.04
CA LEU A 208 -1.95 -48.12 24.12
C LEU A 208 -1.19 -46.87 23.67
N PHE A 209 0.14 -46.90 23.70
CA PHE A 209 0.99 -45.78 23.30
C PHE A 209 1.40 -45.82 21.82
N ASP A 210 1.25 -46.96 21.13
CA ASP A 210 1.68 -47.14 19.73
C ASP A 210 1.00 -46.16 18.77
N ASN A 211 -0.25 -45.78 19.06
CA ASN A 211 -1.06 -44.91 18.21
C ASN A 211 -1.08 -43.45 18.65
N VAL A 212 -0.39 -43.09 19.75
CA VAL A 212 -0.47 -41.76 20.33
C VAL A 212 0.84 -41.00 20.16
N LYS A 213 0.77 -39.89 19.41
CA LYS A 213 1.98 -39.18 18.94
C LYS A 213 2.69 -38.33 20.00
N LEU A 214 1.99 -37.89 21.04
CA LEU A 214 2.51 -36.87 21.97
C LEU A 214 2.69 -37.40 23.40
N VAL A 215 1.92 -38.39 23.80
CA VAL A 215 1.93 -38.92 25.17
C VAL A 215 3.16 -39.79 25.35
N GLU A 216 4.00 -39.43 26.33
CA GLU A 216 5.24 -40.16 26.61
C GLU A 216 5.04 -41.25 27.65
N SER A 217 4.15 -41.01 28.63
CA SER A 217 3.87 -41.97 29.70
C SER A 217 2.66 -41.53 30.49
N SER A 218 2.09 -42.50 31.21
CA SER A 218 0.97 -42.28 32.09
C SER A 218 1.22 -42.94 33.43
N MET A 219 0.70 -42.34 34.49
CA MET A 219 0.69 -42.89 35.82
C MET A 219 -0.74 -43.18 36.23
N MET A 220 -1.00 -44.43 36.57
CA MET A 220 -2.33 -44.90 36.91
C MET A 220 -2.40 -45.21 38.41
N LEU A 221 -3.41 -44.66 39.06
CA LEU A 221 -3.92 -45.10 40.35
C LEU A 221 -5.20 -45.90 40.08
N ASP A 222 -5.06 -47.22 40.10
CA ASP A 222 -6.16 -48.15 39.84
C ASP A 222 -7.20 -48.12 40.97
N ARG A 223 -8.40 -48.64 40.73
CA ARG A 223 -9.51 -48.78 41.69
C ARG A 223 -9.15 -49.55 42.96
N PHE A 224 -8.08 -50.34 42.91
CA PHE A 224 -7.53 -51.08 44.05
C PHE A 224 -6.44 -50.31 44.81
N ASN A 225 -6.27 -49.01 44.55
CA ASN A 225 -5.27 -48.12 45.16
C ASN A 225 -3.81 -48.55 44.88
N ILE A 226 -3.61 -49.25 43.75
CA ILE A 226 -2.30 -49.64 43.23
C ILE A 226 -1.82 -48.56 42.27
N ARG A 227 -0.55 -48.20 42.37
CA ARG A 227 0.09 -47.19 41.52
C ARG A 227 1.04 -47.87 40.56
N CYS A 228 0.91 -47.58 39.28
CA CYS A 228 1.86 -48.01 38.27
C CYS A 228 2.19 -46.86 37.31
N LEU A 229 3.44 -46.88 36.86
CA LEU A 229 3.93 -46.08 35.74
C LEU A 229 3.83 -46.96 34.50
N VAL A 230 3.09 -46.48 33.51
CA VAL A 230 2.92 -47.11 32.21
C VAL A 230 3.69 -46.27 31.20
N THR A 231 4.70 -46.85 30.59
CA THR A 231 5.45 -46.26 29.46
C THR A 231 5.38 -47.21 28.25
N PRO A 232 5.73 -46.73 27.05
CA PRO A 232 5.83 -47.60 25.87
C PRO A 232 6.80 -48.77 26.07
N GLU A 233 7.80 -48.61 26.94
CA GLU A 233 8.86 -49.60 27.17
C GLU A 233 8.57 -50.56 28.33
N ALA A 234 7.89 -50.10 29.38
CA ALA A 234 7.69 -50.90 30.60
C ALA A 234 6.46 -50.47 31.41
N VAL A 235 5.90 -51.43 32.15
CA VAL A 235 4.90 -51.18 33.20
C VAL A 235 5.53 -51.48 34.55
N VAL A 236 5.65 -50.46 35.40
CA VAL A 236 6.38 -50.56 36.67
C VAL A 236 5.52 -50.09 37.84
N PRO A 237 5.32 -50.90 38.90
CA PRO A 237 4.65 -50.44 40.11
C PRO A 237 5.50 -49.39 40.83
N VAL A 238 4.85 -48.36 41.37
CA VAL A 238 5.52 -47.17 41.93
C VAL A 238 5.03 -46.84 43.34
N SER A 239 5.94 -46.35 44.18
CA SER A 239 5.60 -45.84 45.51
C SER A 239 4.91 -44.46 45.43
N GLN A 240 4.18 -44.06 46.47
CA GLN A 240 3.59 -42.71 46.55
C GLN A 240 4.63 -41.59 46.44
N LYS A 241 5.84 -41.80 46.98
CA LYS A 241 6.92 -40.80 46.88
C LYS A 241 7.37 -40.62 45.43
N ALA A 242 7.63 -41.72 44.74
CA ALA A 242 7.99 -41.70 43.32
C ALA A 242 6.87 -41.13 42.45
N PHE A 243 5.61 -41.38 42.80
CA PHE A 243 4.44 -40.79 42.14
C PHE A 243 4.46 -39.26 42.20
N ASN A 244 4.64 -38.70 43.39
CA ASN A 244 4.66 -37.25 43.59
C ASN A 244 5.85 -36.60 42.87
N GLU A 245 7.05 -37.18 43.00
CA GLU A 245 8.27 -36.69 42.32
C GLU A 245 8.16 -36.76 40.79
N TRP A 246 7.50 -37.79 40.26
CA TRP A 246 7.28 -37.94 38.82
C TRP A 246 6.30 -36.90 38.27
N SER A 247 5.26 -36.56 39.04
CA SER A 247 4.26 -35.57 38.67
C SER A 247 4.78 -34.13 38.77
N ASP A 248 5.72 -33.86 39.68
CA ASP A 248 6.30 -32.53 39.91
C ASP A 248 7.52 -32.29 39.02
N ASN A 249 7.31 -32.30 37.69
CA ASN A 249 8.37 -32.07 36.71
C ASN A 249 7.98 -30.99 35.70
N SER A 250 8.67 -29.86 35.74
CA SER A 250 8.42 -28.69 34.91
C SER A 250 8.71 -28.87 33.42
N ASN A 251 9.44 -29.93 33.04
CA ASN A 251 9.69 -30.25 31.62
C ASN A 251 8.48 -30.92 30.95
N TYR A 252 7.46 -31.28 31.73
CA TYR A 252 6.28 -31.98 31.27
C TYR A 252 5.02 -31.19 31.62
N THR A 253 4.01 -31.36 30.78
CA THR A 253 2.64 -30.95 31.05
C THR A 253 1.89 -32.20 31.51
N THR A 254 1.27 -32.13 32.69
CA THR A 254 0.54 -33.26 33.27
C THR A 254 -0.95 -32.97 33.30
N GLN A 255 -1.77 -33.99 33.06
CA GLN A 255 -3.22 -33.88 33.14
C GLN A 255 -3.79 -35.06 33.90
N SER A 256 -4.68 -34.78 34.84
CA SER A 256 -5.35 -35.80 35.65
C SER A 256 -6.75 -36.08 35.11
N PHE A 257 -7.13 -37.35 35.07
CA PHE A 257 -8.47 -37.79 34.71
C PHE A 257 -8.96 -38.78 35.77
N ASP A 258 -10.11 -38.51 36.36
CA ASP A 258 -10.77 -39.41 37.30
C ASP A 258 -11.89 -40.14 36.56
N ILE A 259 -11.63 -41.38 36.13
CA ILE A 259 -12.52 -42.19 35.29
C ILE A 259 -12.62 -43.60 35.91
N ASN A 260 -13.82 -44.16 36.01
CA ASN A 260 -14.05 -45.53 36.48
C ASN A 260 -13.43 -45.87 37.86
N ASN A 261 -13.41 -44.92 38.79
CA ASN A 261 -12.74 -45.01 40.11
C ASN A 261 -11.21 -45.21 40.03
N ALA A 262 -10.60 -44.94 38.89
CA ALA A 262 -9.16 -44.83 38.71
C ALA A 262 -8.79 -43.35 38.47
N THR A 263 -7.66 -42.93 39.00
CA THR A 263 -7.06 -41.62 38.69
C THR A 263 -5.89 -41.83 37.76
N ILE A 264 -5.94 -41.22 36.58
CA ILE A 264 -4.94 -41.40 35.55
C ILE A 264 -4.31 -40.07 35.24
N LEU A 265 -3.00 -40.00 35.46
CA LEU A 265 -2.18 -38.86 35.11
C LEU A 265 -1.48 -39.16 33.80
N VAL A 266 -1.76 -38.35 32.79
CA VAL A 266 -1.09 -38.43 31.50
C VAL A 266 -0.07 -37.30 31.43
N ARG A 267 1.16 -37.61 30.99
CA ARG A 267 2.17 -36.57 30.79
C ARG A 267 2.66 -36.51 29.35
N VAL A 268 2.91 -35.28 28.92
CA VAL A 268 3.45 -34.96 27.60
C VAL A 268 4.65 -34.04 27.78
N LYS A 269 5.71 -34.29 27.02
CA LYS A 269 6.91 -33.45 27.04
C LYS A 269 6.62 -32.08 26.43
N ASN A 270 7.01 -31.02 27.12
CA ASN A 270 6.77 -29.65 26.68
C ASN A 270 7.35 -29.35 25.29
N ILE A 271 8.51 -29.94 24.96
CA ILE A 271 9.13 -29.76 23.63
C ILE A 271 8.31 -30.38 22.50
N ASN A 272 7.62 -31.50 22.75
CA ASN A 272 6.78 -32.15 21.74
C ASN A 272 5.52 -31.33 21.48
N LEU A 273 4.91 -30.78 22.54
CA LEU A 273 3.81 -29.82 22.40
C LEU A 273 4.25 -28.56 21.66
N GLN A 274 5.45 -28.05 21.97
CA GLN A 274 5.99 -26.88 21.30
C GLN A 274 6.20 -27.13 19.80
N ASN A 275 6.88 -28.23 19.46
CA ASN A 275 7.13 -28.60 18.07
C ASN A 275 5.82 -28.86 17.31
N ASN A 276 4.83 -29.49 17.95
CA ASN A 276 3.53 -29.72 17.35
C ASN A 276 2.84 -28.39 17.02
N VAL A 277 2.82 -27.45 17.96
CA VAL A 277 2.24 -26.11 17.76
C VAL A 277 2.98 -25.33 16.67
N GLU A 278 4.31 -25.31 16.70
CA GLU A 278 5.12 -24.62 15.68
C GLU A 278 4.99 -25.24 14.28
N SER A 279 4.78 -26.56 14.20
CA SER A 279 4.58 -27.25 12.92
C SER A 279 3.20 -26.97 12.29
N HIS A 280 2.18 -26.72 13.11
CA HIS A 280 0.81 -26.49 12.65
C HIS A 280 0.46 -25.00 12.53
N ILE A 281 1.13 -24.11 13.27
CA ILE A 281 0.90 -22.66 13.24
C ILE A 281 2.22 -21.92 13.05
N SER A 282 2.30 -21.16 11.96
CA SER A 282 3.35 -20.16 11.80
C SER A 282 3.28 -19.11 12.91
N ARG A 283 4.45 -18.69 13.42
CA ARG A 283 4.61 -17.57 14.36
C ARG A 283 4.01 -16.25 13.86
N PHE A 284 3.62 -16.18 12.58
CA PHE A 284 2.86 -15.08 12.00
C PHE A 284 1.46 -14.90 12.60
N PHE A 285 0.82 -15.98 13.05
CA PHE A 285 -0.56 -15.96 13.56
C PHE A 285 -0.66 -15.96 15.09
N LEU A 286 0.34 -16.52 15.78
CA LEU A 286 0.28 -16.76 17.23
C LEU A 286 1.58 -16.25 17.89
N SER A 287 1.47 -15.34 18.87
CA SER A 287 2.65 -14.88 19.63
C SER A 287 3.04 -15.90 20.67
N GLY A 288 2.04 -16.49 21.31
CA GLY A 288 2.22 -17.47 22.34
C GLY A 288 0.91 -18.13 22.78
N MET A 289 1.05 -19.26 23.46
CA MET A 289 -0.06 -20.05 23.98
C MET A 289 0.26 -20.37 25.42
N LYS A 290 -0.75 -20.33 26.29
CA LYS A 290 -0.65 -20.80 27.66
C LYS A 290 -1.77 -21.79 27.95
N LEU A 291 -1.40 -23.02 28.26
CA LEU A 291 -2.33 -24.07 28.67
C LEU A 291 -2.17 -24.28 30.17
N TYR A 292 -3.25 -24.18 30.91
CA TYR A 292 -3.30 -24.54 32.32
C TYR A 292 -4.05 -25.85 32.46
N THR A 293 -3.37 -26.85 33.00
CA THR A 293 -4.02 -28.12 33.32
C THR A 293 -4.62 -28.10 34.71
N ASN A 294 -5.49 -29.07 34.98
CA ASN A 294 -6.13 -29.26 36.27
C ASN A 294 -5.16 -29.68 37.39
N THR A 295 -3.93 -30.09 37.05
CA THR A 295 -2.86 -30.37 38.01
C THR A 295 -2.10 -29.12 38.44
N GLY A 296 -2.44 -27.93 37.89
CA GLY A 296 -1.77 -26.67 38.18
C GLY A 296 -0.50 -26.43 37.35
N THR A 297 -0.08 -27.40 36.51
CA THR A 297 1.01 -27.17 35.56
C THR A 297 0.54 -26.22 34.44
N SER A 298 1.37 -25.25 34.10
CA SER A 298 1.10 -24.34 32.99
C SER A 298 2.17 -24.49 31.92
N PHE A 299 1.74 -24.81 30.71
CA PHE A 299 2.60 -24.89 29.54
C PHE A 299 2.54 -23.59 28.76
N GLU A 300 3.68 -22.95 28.58
CA GLU A 300 3.81 -21.71 27.83
C GLU A 300 4.63 -21.93 26.56
N ILE A 301 4.10 -21.48 25.44
CA ILE A 301 4.82 -21.37 24.17
C ILE A 301 4.91 -19.90 23.82
N GLY A 302 6.09 -19.46 23.38
CA GLY A 302 6.28 -18.14 22.79
C GLY A 302 6.06 -17.00 23.79
N ASN A 303 5.58 -15.86 23.30
CA ASN A 303 5.33 -14.67 24.11
C ASN A 303 3.88 -14.63 24.62
N THR A 304 3.74 -14.85 25.93
CA THR A 304 2.50 -14.84 26.72
C THR A 304 2.25 -13.51 27.44
N ASN A 305 3.12 -12.51 27.29
CA ASN A 305 3.00 -11.18 27.94
C ASN A 305 2.04 -10.22 27.19
N GLY A 306 1.19 -10.74 26.32
CA GLY A 306 0.32 -9.97 25.41
C GLY A 306 -1.17 -9.96 25.79
N ARG A 307 -2.01 -9.39 24.92
CA ARG A 307 -3.46 -9.52 25.04
C ARG A 307 -3.89 -10.92 24.60
N TYR A 308 -4.77 -11.55 25.37
CA TYR A 308 -5.33 -12.86 25.03
C TYR A 308 -6.50 -12.70 24.06
N PHE A 309 -6.64 -13.65 23.13
CA PHE A 309 -7.71 -13.70 22.13
C PHE A 309 -8.83 -14.66 22.51
N HIS A 310 -8.45 -15.82 23.04
CA HIS A 310 -9.40 -16.87 23.42
C HIS A 310 -9.09 -17.32 24.84
N TYR A 311 -10.15 -17.39 25.65
CA TYR A 311 -10.12 -17.89 27.01
C TYR A 311 -11.27 -18.88 27.15
N GLN A 312 -10.94 -20.12 27.47
CA GLN A 312 -11.94 -21.14 27.72
C GLN A 312 -11.60 -21.91 28.98
N ILE A 313 -12.55 -21.98 29.90
CA ILE A 313 -12.54 -22.90 31.02
C ILE A 313 -13.43 -24.06 30.62
N LYS A 314 -12.93 -25.29 30.72
CA LYS A 314 -13.74 -26.50 30.58
C LYS A 314 -14.07 -27.04 31.98
N ASP A 315 -15.18 -27.76 32.08
CA ASP A 315 -15.70 -28.31 33.35
C ASP A 315 -14.71 -29.27 34.05
N THR A 316 -13.71 -29.79 33.33
CA THR A 316 -12.62 -30.61 33.87
C THR A 316 -11.54 -29.82 34.65
N GLY A 317 -11.76 -28.53 34.94
CA GLY A 317 -10.81 -27.66 35.65
C GLY A 317 -9.67 -27.12 34.79
N TYR A 318 -9.75 -27.37 33.49
CA TYR A 318 -8.74 -27.03 32.50
C TYR A 318 -8.99 -25.64 31.89
N LYS A 319 -7.92 -24.84 31.73
CA LYS A 319 -8.01 -23.49 31.18
C LYS A 319 -7.06 -23.30 30.01
N GLU A 320 -7.61 -22.92 28.86
CA GLU A 320 -6.82 -22.56 27.67
C GLU A 320 -6.77 -21.04 27.52
N VAL A 321 -5.57 -20.48 27.36
CA VAL A 321 -5.38 -19.04 27.10
C VAL A 321 -4.45 -18.85 25.89
N TYR A 322 -4.96 -18.20 24.85
CA TYR A 322 -4.21 -18.00 23.61
C TYR A 322 -3.86 -16.53 23.41
N TYR A 323 -2.61 -16.26 23.01
CA TYR A 323 -2.08 -14.92 22.79
C TYR A 323 -1.74 -14.70 21.31
N ILE A 324 -2.25 -13.61 20.75
CA ILE A 324 -2.01 -13.25 19.35
C ILE A 324 -0.92 -12.19 19.24
N SER A 325 0.01 -12.40 18.30
CA SER A 325 1.01 -11.41 17.93
C SER A 325 0.43 -10.39 16.95
N GLY A 326 0.37 -9.12 17.34
CA GLY A 326 0.14 -7.99 16.42
C GLY A 326 -0.97 -8.21 15.38
N PRO A 327 -2.22 -8.51 15.79
CA PRO A 327 -3.29 -8.94 14.88
C PRO A 327 -3.51 -7.98 13.72
N PHE A 328 -3.41 -6.67 13.97
CA PHE A 328 -3.54 -5.64 12.94
C PHE A 328 -2.46 -5.73 11.86
N LYS A 329 -1.20 -5.99 12.22
CA LYS A 329 -0.12 -6.13 11.23
C LYS A 329 -0.35 -7.35 10.34
N SER A 330 -0.76 -8.47 10.93
CA SER A 330 -1.03 -9.70 10.20
C SER A 330 -2.22 -9.56 9.26
N ILE A 331 -3.33 -8.94 9.72
CA ILE A 331 -4.52 -8.66 8.89
C ILE A 331 -4.20 -7.68 7.74
N ILE A 332 -3.39 -6.65 7.99
CA ILE A 332 -2.99 -5.69 6.95
C ILE A 332 -2.12 -6.38 5.90
N LEU A 333 -1.19 -7.23 6.32
CA LEU A 333 -0.31 -7.94 5.39
C LEU A 333 -1.08 -9.00 4.58
N LEU A 334 -2.04 -9.70 5.22
CA LEU A 334 -2.94 -10.63 4.52
C LEU A 334 -3.82 -9.88 3.50
N SER A 335 -4.37 -8.72 3.88
CA SER A 335 -5.19 -7.91 2.97
C SER A 335 -4.40 -7.30 1.82
N LEU A 336 -3.14 -6.90 2.03
CA LEU A 336 -2.23 -6.53 0.95
C LEU A 336 -1.96 -7.70 -0.01
N PHE A 337 -1.80 -8.92 0.51
CA PHE A 337 -1.59 -10.11 -0.32
C PHE A 337 -2.82 -10.44 -1.20
N PHE A 338 -4.03 -10.21 -0.70
CA PHE A 338 -5.27 -10.40 -1.48
C PHE A 338 -5.61 -9.24 -2.43
N LEU A 339 -4.92 -8.09 -2.32
CA LEU A 339 -5.10 -6.92 -3.19
C LEU A 339 -4.13 -6.89 -4.38
N VAL A 340 -3.04 -7.66 -4.33
CA VAL A 340 -2.12 -7.92 -5.45
C VAL A 340 -2.68 -9.07 -6.28
#